data_AF-A0A151HIP6-F1
#
_entry.id   AF-A0A151HIP6-F1
#
_cell.length_a   1.000
_cell.length_b   1.000
_cell.length_c   1.000
_cell.angle_alpha   90.00
_cell.angle_beta   90.00
_cell.angle_gamma   90.00
#
_symmetry.space_group_name_H-M   'P 1'
#
loop_
_entity.id
_entity.type
_entity.pdbx_description
1 polymer ?
#
loop_
_entity_poly.entity_id
_entity_poly.type
_entity_poly.pdbx_seq_one_letter_code
_entity_poly.pdbx_strand_id
1 'polypeptide(L)'
;KGRVNVIEMATALGVSPDIVEAKTEEMTRRSRHLMLLDGDLISTLYLNMIAGEIENLLEEKGQLTIAELSQKYSLPAEFLRQEIHARLGTVIHGELKNQYLTTAHFSRRVESIVRGVLTAACRPVAVSAIATEFNLPNDSVTNAAVQLIRLAQLQGRLQSGIFTPARFSTGQSDKVTSFYKANAFVPFSLAKDCGFSDAHGFLQKEFPEGIPLATVYVHPQLVAPLHANLQEAVAASSWADVSSLFPAALTPEDAHLLLLLATEESASGRKGASPSTCKKPLPLVTFDDGVALSHGFLDIFCQAVAPFLAKKAAAEAEKSTAGAAAKHTE
;
A
#
# COMPACT_ATOMS: atom_id res chain seq x y z
N LYS A 1 44.89 -8.58 36.93
CA LYS A 1 44.99 -9.63 35.88
C LYS A 1 44.40 -10.90 36.45
N GLY A 2 43.34 -11.45 35.84
CA GLY A 2 42.61 -12.62 36.37
C GLY A 2 42.22 -13.64 35.29
N ARG A 3 42.88 -13.58 34.14
CA ARG A 3 42.86 -14.53 33.03
C ARG A 3 44.31 -14.89 32.71
N VAL A 4 44.62 -16.17 32.57
CA VAL A 4 45.94 -16.65 32.13
C VAL A 4 45.77 -17.86 31.23
N ASN A 5 46.53 -17.92 30.14
CA ASN A 5 46.55 -19.09 29.29
C ASN A 5 47.40 -20.20 29.93
N VAL A 6 46.92 -21.44 29.89
CA VAL A 6 47.60 -22.59 30.52
C VAL A 6 49.00 -22.82 29.93
N ILE A 7 49.19 -22.58 28.62
CA ILE A 7 50.48 -22.76 27.94
C ILE A 7 51.46 -21.66 28.34
N GLU A 8 51.01 -20.42 28.41
CA GLU A 8 51.82 -19.29 28.89
C GLU A 8 52.23 -19.50 30.34
N MET A 9 51.30 -19.99 31.17
CA MET A 9 51.57 -20.33 32.56
C MET A 9 52.59 -21.46 32.69
N ALA A 10 52.48 -22.50 31.88
CA ALA A 10 53.44 -23.60 31.84
C ALA A 10 54.85 -23.12 31.44
N THR A 11 54.93 -22.25 30.45
CA THR A 11 56.18 -21.62 30.00
C THR A 11 56.80 -20.76 31.10
N ALA A 12 55.99 -19.93 31.77
CA ALA A 12 56.46 -19.05 32.85
C ALA A 12 56.91 -19.83 34.10
N LEU A 13 56.30 -20.98 34.37
CA LEU A 13 56.67 -21.86 35.49
C LEU A 13 57.82 -22.81 35.14
N GLY A 14 58.18 -22.95 33.85
CA GLY A 14 59.19 -23.90 33.38
C GLY A 14 58.76 -25.37 33.51
N VAL A 15 57.45 -25.65 33.47
CA VAL A 15 56.87 -26.99 33.65
C VAL A 15 56.21 -27.42 32.35
N SER A 16 56.13 -28.74 32.09
CA SER A 16 55.39 -29.27 30.94
C SER A 16 53.91 -28.89 31.00
N PRO A 17 53.28 -28.51 29.87
CA PRO A 17 51.89 -28.08 29.81
C PRO A 17 50.90 -29.12 30.36
N ASP A 18 51.15 -30.42 30.14
CA ASP A 18 50.26 -31.51 30.60
C ASP A 18 50.10 -31.54 32.13
N ILE A 19 51.18 -31.30 32.88
CA ILE A 19 51.15 -31.28 34.35
C ILE A 19 50.36 -30.05 34.84
N VAL A 20 50.58 -28.92 34.17
CA VAL A 20 49.93 -27.66 34.52
C VAL A 20 48.43 -27.77 34.25
N GLU A 21 48.04 -28.31 33.09
CA GLU A 21 46.65 -28.54 32.70
C GLU A 21 45.92 -29.43 33.71
N ALA A 22 46.48 -30.59 34.05
CA ALA A 22 45.94 -31.50 35.05
C ALA A 22 45.76 -30.82 36.42
N LYS A 23 46.71 -29.96 36.80
CA LYS A 23 46.63 -29.23 38.07
C LYS A 23 45.60 -28.11 38.04
N THR A 24 45.46 -27.37 36.93
CA THR A 24 44.40 -26.38 36.76
C THR A 24 43.01 -26.98 36.79
N GLU A 25 42.83 -28.16 36.22
CA GLU A 25 41.56 -28.86 36.27
C GLU A 25 41.21 -29.28 37.71
N GLU A 26 42.20 -29.77 38.47
CA GLU A 26 42.03 -30.05 39.91
C GLU A 26 41.68 -28.78 40.70
N MET A 27 42.34 -27.65 40.41
CA MET A 27 42.05 -26.37 41.07
C MET A 27 40.64 -25.88 40.75
N THR A 28 40.19 -26.03 39.51
CA THR A 28 38.82 -25.66 39.10
C THR A 28 37.77 -26.51 39.81
N ARG A 29 38.06 -27.80 40.07
CA ARG A 29 37.19 -28.68 40.87
C ARG A 29 37.13 -28.27 42.35
N ARG A 30 38.22 -27.76 42.91
CA ARG A 30 38.30 -27.35 44.33
C ARG A 30 37.76 -25.95 44.58
N SER A 31 37.95 -25.04 43.62
CA SER A 31 37.67 -23.62 43.76
C SER A 31 36.60 -23.17 42.78
N ARG A 32 35.37 -22.93 43.28
CA ARG A 32 34.24 -22.45 42.45
C ARG A 32 34.45 -21.08 41.80
N HIS A 33 35.48 -20.36 42.21
CA HIS A 33 35.82 -19.00 41.77
C HIS A 33 36.79 -18.99 40.58
N LEU A 34 37.24 -20.16 40.13
CA LEU A 34 38.05 -20.35 38.94
C LEU A 34 37.25 -21.16 37.91
N MET A 35 37.46 -20.87 36.64
CA MET A 35 36.83 -21.55 35.51
C MET A 35 37.88 -21.77 34.43
N LEU A 36 37.85 -22.95 33.81
CA LEU A 36 38.70 -23.27 32.66
C LEU A 36 37.86 -23.16 31.39
N LEU A 37 38.33 -22.39 30.41
CA LEU A 37 37.62 -22.15 29.16
C LEU A 37 38.61 -22.09 27.99
N ASP A 38 38.53 -23.02 27.05
CA ASP A 38 39.41 -23.14 25.87
C ASP A 38 40.91 -23.00 26.18
N GLY A 39 41.37 -23.57 27.30
CA GLY A 39 42.77 -23.49 27.73
C GLY A 39 43.14 -22.20 28.48
N ASP A 40 42.18 -21.33 28.77
CA ASP A 40 42.35 -20.17 29.64
C ASP A 40 41.78 -20.45 31.04
N LEU A 41 42.56 -20.16 32.07
CA LEU A 41 42.11 -20.12 33.45
C LEU A 41 41.59 -18.73 33.77
N ILE A 42 40.30 -18.63 34.04
CA ILE A 42 39.57 -17.38 34.28
C ILE A 42 39.06 -17.36 35.72
N SER A 43 39.31 -16.26 36.42
CA SER A 43 38.75 -16.03 37.76
C SER A 43 37.43 -15.27 37.71
N THR A 44 36.56 -15.53 38.68
CA THR A 44 35.32 -14.76 38.91
C THR A 44 35.58 -13.27 39.11
N LEU A 45 36.74 -12.89 39.68
CA LEU A 45 37.15 -11.48 39.80
C LEU A 45 37.35 -10.84 38.42
N TYR A 46 37.91 -11.56 37.45
CA TYR A 46 38.01 -11.09 36.08
C TYR A 46 36.65 -10.89 35.43
N LEU A 47 35.73 -11.84 35.62
CA LEU A 47 34.35 -11.72 35.12
C LEU A 47 33.60 -10.55 35.77
N ASN A 48 33.82 -10.28 37.07
CA ASN A 48 33.27 -9.10 37.75
C ASN A 48 33.81 -7.79 37.15
N MET A 49 35.12 -7.72 36.87
CA MET A 49 35.72 -6.54 36.23
C MET A 49 35.18 -6.34 34.81
N ILE A 50 35.10 -7.41 34.00
CA ILE A 50 34.50 -7.33 32.66
C ILE A 50 33.05 -6.85 32.75
N ALA A 51 32.25 -7.38 33.69
CA ALA A 51 30.87 -6.95 33.85
C ALA A 51 30.76 -5.45 34.16
N GLY A 52 31.63 -4.91 35.02
CA GLY A 52 31.70 -3.46 35.27
C GLY A 52 32.16 -2.64 34.06
N GLU A 53 33.11 -3.15 33.27
CA GLU A 53 33.50 -2.51 32.02
C GLU A 53 32.38 -2.54 30.97
N ILE A 54 31.66 -3.66 30.86
CA ILE A 54 30.49 -3.79 29.98
C ILE A 54 29.43 -2.78 30.38
N GLU A 55 29.19 -2.58 31.67
CA GLU A 55 28.24 -1.57 32.15
C GLU A 55 28.67 -0.16 31.74
N ASN A 56 29.94 0.21 31.96
CA ASN A 56 30.44 1.53 31.53
C ASN A 56 30.30 1.74 30.01
N LEU A 57 30.62 0.71 29.22
CA LEU A 57 30.46 0.75 27.75
C LEU A 57 28.98 0.82 27.34
N LEU A 58 28.11 0.17 28.10
CA LEU A 58 26.67 0.15 27.85
C LEU A 58 26.05 1.50 28.18
N GLU A 59 26.50 2.17 29.25
CA GLU A 59 26.10 3.54 29.57
C GLU A 59 26.58 4.53 28.50
N GLU A 60 27.81 4.37 28.00
CA GLU A 60 28.38 5.25 26.98
C GLU A 60 27.67 5.10 25.62
N LYS A 61 27.45 3.86 25.15
CA LYS A 61 26.89 3.59 23.81
C LYS A 61 25.38 3.41 23.79
N GLY A 62 24.75 3.07 24.92
CA GLY A 62 23.33 2.77 25.05
C GLY A 62 22.89 1.39 24.52
N GLN A 63 23.55 0.87 23.48
CA GLN A 63 23.33 -0.46 22.89
C GLN A 63 24.66 -1.13 22.54
N LEU A 64 24.78 -2.42 22.85
CA LEU A 64 25.92 -3.27 22.53
C LEU A 64 25.45 -4.60 21.95
N THR A 65 26.24 -5.21 21.07
CA THR A 65 25.99 -6.57 20.59
C THR A 65 26.88 -7.58 21.32
N ILE A 66 26.38 -8.80 21.53
CA ILE A 66 27.20 -9.88 22.11
C ILE A 66 28.42 -10.18 21.23
N ALA A 67 28.30 -10.02 19.90
CA ALA A 67 29.40 -10.21 18.97
C ALA A 67 30.54 -9.20 19.18
N GLU A 68 30.21 -7.91 19.38
CA GLU A 68 31.22 -6.88 19.71
C GLU A 68 31.92 -7.19 21.04
N LEU A 69 31.18 -7.65 22.04
CA LEU A 69 31.75 -8.03 23.33
C LEU A 69 32.65 -9.26 23.21
N SER A 70 32.23 -10.26 22.43
CA SER A 70 33.01 -11.47 22.15
C SER A 70 34.33 -11.15 21.46
N GLN A 71 34.33 -10.24 20.49
CA GLN A 71 35.56 -9.78 19.83
C GLN A 71 36.45 -8.96 20.77
N LYS A 72 35.88 -8.06 21.58
CA LYS A 72 36.65 -7.20 22.49
C LYS A 72 37.35 -7.99 23.59
N TYR A 73 36.68 -9.00 24.14
CA TYR A 73 37.19 -9.79 25.26
C TYR A 73 37.81 -11.12 24.84
N SER A 74 37.78 -11.49 23.55
CA SER A 74 38.23 -12.79 23.03
C SER A 74 37.67 -13.96 23.86
N LEU A 75 36.35 -13.92 24.09
CA LEU A 75 35.59 -14.95 24.80
C LEU A 75 34.43 -15.43 23.92
N PRO A 76 34.05 -16.72 23.96
CA PRO A 76 32.93 -17.24 23.19
C PRO A 76 31.63 -16.48 23.47
N ALA A 77 30.87 -16.16 22.41
CA ALA A 77 29.66 -15.36 22.50
C ALA A 77 28.60 -15.99 23.43
N GLU A 78 28.39 -17.31 23.38
CA GLU A 78 27.41 -17.98 24.24
C GLU A 78 27.83 -17.97 25.71
N PHE A 79 29.13 -18.08 25.99
CA PHE A 79 29.67 -17.96 27.33
C PHE A 79 29.43 -16.55 27.90
N LEU A 80 29.76 -15.52 27.13
CA LEU A 80 29.47 -14.13 27.51
C LEU A 80 27.98 -13.90 27.72
N ARG A 81 27.12 -14.48 26.87
CA ARG A 81 25.67 -14.37 27.01
C ARG A 81 25.19 -14.91 28.36
N GLN A 82 25.69 -16.07 28.77
CA GLN A 82 25.34 -16.69 30.05
C GLN A 82 25.83 -15.86 31.24
N GLU A 83 27.08 -15.39 31.19
CA GLU A 83 27.66 -14.56 32.26
C GLU A 83 26.98 -13.20 32.37
N ILE A 84 26.69 -12.54 31.25
CA ILE A 84 25.92 -11.29 31.24
C ILE A 84 24.54 -11.56 31.84
N HIS A 85 23.86 -12.63 31.41
CA HIS A 85 22.53 -12.94 31.92
C HIS A 85 22.49 -13.19 33.42
N ALA A 86 23.50 -13.88 33.98
CA ALA A 86 23.62 -14.12 35.41
C ALA A 86 23.83 -12.84 36.24
N ARG A 87 24.30 -11.76 35.59
CA ARG A 87 24.70 -10.49 36.24
C ARG A 87 23.78 -9.32 35.88
N LEU A 88 22.76 -9.55 35.05
CA LEU A 88 21.71 -8.57 34.75
C LEU A 88 20.97 -8.18 36.04
N GLY A 89 20.77 -6.89 36.24
CA GLY A 89 20.06 -6.35 37.40
C GLY A 89 20.88 -6.29 38.70
N THR A 90 22.15 -6.69 38.68
CA THR A 90 23.07 -6.53 39.82
C THR A 90 24.21 -5.58 39.48
N VAL A 91 25.06 -5.96 38.53
CA VAL A 91 26.17 -5.13 38.05
C VAL A 91 25.79 -4.44 36.74
N ILE A 92 25.06 -5.15 35.86
CA ILE A 92 24.70 -4.65 34.53
C ILE A 92 23.23 -4.20 34.55
N HIS A 93 22.98 -2.92 34.35
CA HIS A 93 21.63 -2.33 34.34
C HIS A 93 21.10 -2.20 32.90
N GLY A 94 21.04 -3.34 32.22
CA GLY A 94 20.52 -3.46 30.86
C GLY A 94 19.38 -4.45 30.75
N GLU A 95 18.78 -4.49 29.56
CA GLU A 95 17.93 -5.58 29.10
C GLU A 95 18.64 -6.28 27.94
N LEU A 96 18.73 -7.61 28.02
CA LEU A 96 19.22 -8.44 26.93
C LEU A 96 18.02 -8.90 26.09
N LYS A 97 17.88 -8.35 24.88
CA LYS A 97 16.87 -8.76 23.89
C LYS A 97 17.56 -9.36 22.68
N ASN A 98 17.36 -10.66 22.47
CA ASN A 98 18.04 -11.45 21.44
C ASN A 98 19.58 -11.32 21.58
N GLN A 99 20.22 -10.57 20.68
CA GLN A 99 21.67 -10.36 20.63
C GLN A 99 22.10 -8.96 21.10
N TYR A 100 21.15 -8.13 21.51
CA TYR A 100 21.40 -6.75 21.92
C TYR A 100 21.26 -6.59 23.42
N LEU A 101 22.30 -6.05 24.03
CA LEU A 101 22.27 -5.52 25.38
C LEU A 101 21.97 -4.03 25.28
N THR A 102 20.85 -3.59 25.86
CA THR A 102 20.36 -2.20 25.74
C THR A 102 20.00 -1.64 27.09
N THR A 103 20.27 -0.35 27.31
CA THR A 103 19.76 0.34 28.50
C THR A 103 18.27 0.67 28.37
N ALA A 104 17.59 0.76 29.52
CA ALA A 104 16.20 1.22 29.56
C ALA A 104 16.07 2.67 29.05
N HIS A 105 17.04 3.52 29.35
CA HIS A 105 17.06 4.91 28.87
C HIS A 105 17.16 4.98 27.35
N PHE A 106 18.08 4.22 26.74
CA PHE A 106 18.23 4.16 25.29
C PHE A 106 16.95 3.68 24.61
N SER A 107 16.35 2.59 25.12
CA SER A 107 15.10 2.05 24.59
C SER A 107 13.96 3.07 24.62
N ARG A 108 13.78 3.77 25.75
CA ARG A 108 12.76 4.83 25.89
C ARG A 108 13.02 6.02 24.97
N ARG A 109 14.28 6.38 24.75
CA ARG A 109 14.68 7.44 23.82
C ARG A 109 14.32 7.06 22.39
N VAL A 110 14.69 5.86 21.94
CA VAL A 110 14.33 5.35 20.60
C VAL A 110 12.82 5.36 20.43
N GLU A 111 12.07 4.80 21.38
CA GLU A 111 10.60 4.75 21.33
C GLU A 111 9.98 6.16 21.28
N SER A 112 10.49 7.10 22.07
CA SER A 112 9.97 8.48 22.09
C SER A 112 10.23 9.22 20.78
N ILE A 113 11.41 9.04 20.19
CA ILE A 113 11.74 9.61 18.87
C ILE A 113 10.83 9.02 17.80
N VAL A 114 10.74 7.68 17.73
CA VAL A 114 9.91 6.98 16.75
C VAL A 114 8.45 7.40 16.89
N ARG A 115 7.93 7.42 18.11
CA ARG A 115 6.57 7.88 18.40
C ARG A 115 6.36 9.32 17.96
N GLY A 116 7.27 10.24 18.30
CA GLY A 116 7.16 11.64 17.91
C GLY A 116 7.12 11.83 16.39
N VAL A 117 8.06 11.22 15.67
CA VAL A 117 8.17 11.33 14.20
C VAL A 117 6.97 10.68 13.51
N LEU A 118 6.63 9.44 13.86
CA LEU A 118 5.58 8.69 13.18
C LEU A 118 4.17 9.21 13.51
N THR A 119 3.97 9.80 14.69
CA THR A 119 2.69 10.47 15.02
C THR A 119 2.49 11.74 14.21
N ALA A 120 3.57 12.50 13.97
CA ALA A 120 3.52 13.73 13.17
C ALA A 120 3.48 13.47 11.66
N ALA A 121 3.81 12.25 11.21
CA ALA A 121 3.86 11.92 9.80
C ALA A 121 2.49 12.07 9.11
N CYS A 122 2.46 12.89 8.06
CA CYS A 122 1.29 13.08 7.19
C CYS A 122 1.41 12.33 5.86
N ARG A 123 2.56 11.71 5.60
CA ARG A 123 2.90 11.00 4.36
C ARG A 123 3.65 9.71 4.71
N PRO A 124 3.78 8.76 3.78
CA PRO A 124 4.60 7.57 4.00
C PRO A 124 6.05 7.95 4.35
N VAL A 125 6.59 7.35 5.41
CA VAL A 125 7.96 7.61 5.90
C VAL A 125 8.74 6.31 5.94
N ALA A 126 9.94 6.30 5.38
CA ALA A 126 10.86 5.18 5.49
C ALA A 126 11.47 5.13 6.90
N VAL A 127 11.37 3.99 7.58
CA VAL A 127 11.94 3.81 8.93
C VAL A 127 13.46 3.93 8.92
N SER A 128 14.10 3.54 7.81
CA SER A 128 15.53 3.76 7.60
C SER A 128 15.94 5.22 7.61
N ALA A 129 15.09 6.13 7.11
CA ALA A 129 15.37 7.57 7.14
C ALA A 129 15.44 8.10 8.58
N ILE A 130 14.54 7.61 9.46
CA ILE A 130 14.54 7.94 10.90
C ILE A 130 15.81 7.40 11.56
N ALA A 131 16.20 6.16 11.23
CA ALA A 131 17.43 5.56 11.75
C ALA A 131 18.66 6.40 11.37
N THR A 132 18.76 6.86 10.12
CA THR A 132 19.87 7.70 9.67
C THR A 132 19.85 9.11 10.26
N GLU A 133 18.68 9.74 10.35
CA GLU A 133 18.54 11.12 10.82
C GLU A 133 18.90 11.26 12.30
N PHE A 134 18.51 10.28 13.12
CA PHE A 134 18.76 10.29 14.56
C PHE A 134 19.98 9.48 14.99
N ASN A 135 20.76 8.95 14.04
CA ASN A 135 21.90 8.05 14.28
C ASN A 135 21.54 6.87 15.20
N LEU A 136 20.40 6.22 14.92
CA LEU A 136 19.88 5.10 15.69
C LEU A 136 20.02 3.79 14.90
N PRO A 137 20.23 2.65 15.58
CA PRO A 137 20.24 1.34 14.92
C PRO A 137 18.88 1.02 14.29
N ASN A 138 18.88 0.63 13.02
CA ASN A 138 17.67 0.45 12.22
C ASN A 138 16.72 -0.60 12.83
N ASP A 139 17.27 -1.70 13.35
CA ASP A 139 16.47 -2.75 14.00
C ASP A 139 15.75 -2.24 15.25
N SER A 140 16.40 -1.38 16.04
CA SER A 140 15.81 -0.78 17.23
C SER A 140 14.65 0.15 16.87
N VAL A 141 14.80 0.97 15.83
CA VAL A 141 13.76 1.87 15.32
C VAL A 141 12.59 1.08 14.74
N THR A 142 12.87 0.05 13.94
CA THR A 142 11.85 -0.82 13.34
C THR A 142 11.06 -1.57 14.40
N ASN A 143 11.74 -2.17 15.39
CA ASN A 143 11.09 -2.85 16.49
C ASN A 143 10.23 -1.89 17.33
N ALA A 144 10.71 -0.68 17.62
CA ALA A 144 9.93 0.33 18.32
C ALA A 144 8.66 0.70 17.53
N ALA A 145 8.76 0.92 16.21
CA ALA A 145 7.61 1.22 15.36
C ALA A 145 6.57 0.08 15.39
N VAL A 146 7.02 -1.18 15.25
CA VAL A 146 6.13 -2.36 15.30
C VAL A 146 5.42 -2.46 16.65
N GLN A 147 6.13 -2.27 17.76
CA GLN A 147 5.53 -2.34 19.10
C GLN A 147 4.51 -1.22 19.31
N LEU A 148 4.81 0.01 18.90
CA LEU A 148 3.89 1.14 19.04
C LEU A 148 2.60 0.95 18.20
N ILE A 149 2.69 0.36 17.01
CA ILE A 149 1.53 -0.02 16.21
C ILE A 149 0.74 -1.12 16.90
N ARG A 150 1.42 -2.15 17.42
CA ARG A 150 0.77 -3.26 18.14
C ARG A 150 0.02 -2.79 19.39
N LEU A 151 0.58 -1.81 20.10
CA LEU A 151 -0.03 -1.18 21.27
C LEU A 151 -1.11 -0.14 20.92
N ALA A 152 -1.45 0.00 19.63
CA ALA A 152 -2.39 0.99 19.13
C ALA A 152 -2.06 2.46 19.47
N GLN A 153 -0.79 2.75 19.79
CA GLN A 153 -0.32 4.12 20.03
C GLN A 153 0.01 4.85 18.72
N LEU A 154 0.35 4.10 17.66
CA LEU A 154 0.52 4.62 16.31
C LEU A 154 -0.56 4.05 15.39
N GLN A 155 -1.32 4.94 14.77
CA GLN A 155 -2.33 4.57 13.78
C GLN A 155 -1.71 4.61 12.39
N GLY A 156 -1.44 3.44 11.84
CA GLY A 156 -0.87 3.29 10.51
C GLY A 156 -0.42 1.88 10.25
N ARG A 157 0.17 1.67 9.07
CA ARG A 157 0.67 0.36 8.65
C ARG A 157 2.15 0.47 8.29
N LEU A 158 2.95 -0.43 8.84
CA LEU A 158 4.34 -0.61 8.43
C LEU A 158 4.41 -1.76 7.43
N GLN A 159 4.89 -1.49 6.21
CA GLN A 159 5.08 -2.50 5.17
C GLN A 159 6.41 -2.26 4.47
N SER A 160 7.23 -3.31 4.35
CA SER A 160 8.55 -3.24 3.69
C SER A 160 9.43 -2.08 4.16
N GLY A 161 9.41 -1.78 5.47
CA GLY A 161 10.20 -0.69 6.06
C GLY A 161 9.63 0.72 5.85
N ILE A 162 8.43 0.86 5.26
CA ILE A 162 7.74 2.14 5.06
C ILE A 162 6.51 2.20 5.96
N PHE A 163 6.47 3.18 6.85
CA PHE A 163 5.30 3.48 7.66
C PHE A 163 4.35 4.39 6.89
N THR A 164 3.12 3.92 6.66
CA THR A 164 2.03 4.69 6.08
C THR A 164 1.06 5.11 7.18
N PRO A 165 0.95 6.40 7.51
CA PRO A 165 0.02 6.90 8.52
C PRO A 165 -1.43 6.64 8.14
N ALA A 166 -2.29 6.25 9.09
CA ALA A 166 -3.70 5.97 8.82
C ALA A 166 -4.41 7.20 8.23
N ARG A 167 -4.15 8.39 8.78
CA ARG A 167 -4.68 9.67 8.28
C ARG A 167 -4.40 9.92 6.79
N PHE A 168 -3.27 9.43 6.29
CA PHE A 168 -2.90 9.59 4.88
C PHE A 168 -3.76 8.67 4.01
N SER A 169 -3.87 7.40 4.38
CA SER A 169 -4.72 6.42 3.68
C SER A 169 -6.20 6.81 3.71
N THR A 170 -6.70 7.26 4.87
CA THR A 170 -8.08 7.75 5.01
C THR A 170 -8.30 9.02 4.17
N GLY A 171 -7.34 9.95 4.16
CA GLY A 171 -7.44 11.14 3.31
C GLY A 171 -7.48 10.81 1.80
N GLN A 172 -6.76 9.77 1.36
CA GLN A 172 -6.82 9.31 -0.02
C GLN A 172 -8.20 8.74 -0.37
N SER A 173 -8.77 7.87 0.48
CA SER A 173 -10.11 7.31 0.28
C SER A 173 -11.21 8.37 0.37
N ASP A 174 -11.10 9.30 1.32
CA ASP A 174 -12.07 10.37 1.56
C ASP A 174 -12.15 11.33 0.37
N LYS A 175 -11.01 11.63 -0.26
CA LYS A 175 -10.97 12.48 -1.45
C LYS A 175 -11.76 11.84 -2.60
N VAL A 176 -11.54 10.55 -2.86
CA VAL A 176 -12.27 9.81 -3.90
C VAL A 176 -13.76 9.69 -3.55
N THR A 177 -14.06 9.35 -2.30
CA THR A 177 -15.43 9.19 -1.81
C THR A 177 -16.23 10.48 -1.85
N SER A 178 -15.63 11.59 -1.44
CA SER A 178 -16.28 12.90 -1.48
C SER A 178 -16.53 13.35 -2.91
N PHE A 179 -15.61 13.07 -3.83
CA PHE A 179 -15.81 13.34 -5.26
C PHE A 179 -16.97 12.52 -5.82
N TYR A 180 -17.05 11.23 -5.52
CA TYR A 180 -18.14 10.36 -5.95
C TYR A 180 -19.50 10.85 -5.45
N LYS A 181 -19.60 11.20 -4.16
CA LYS A 181 -20.84 11.71 -3.55
C LYS A 181 -21.28 13.04 -4.13
N ALA A 182 -20.34 13.92 -4.49
CA ALA A 182 -20.65 15.24 -5.02
C ALA A 182 -21.06 15.20 -6.50
N ASN A 183 -20.45 14.33 -7.30
CA ASN A 183 -20.60 14.35 -8.75
C ASN A 183 -21.35 13.14 -9.33
N ALA A 184 -21.64 12.12 -8.52
CA ALA A 184 -22.22 10.85 -8.97
C ALA A 184 -21.35 10.07 -9.98
N PHE A 185 -20.06 10.41 -10.11
CA PHE A 185 -19.06 9.65 -10.86
C PHE A 185 -17.65 9.88 -10.30
N VAL A 186 -16.70 9.02 -10.65
CA VAL A 186 -15.26 9.16 -10.37
C VAL A 186 -14.43 8.68 -11.57
N PRO A 187 -13.55 9.51 -12.15
CA PRO A 187 -12.58 9.04 -13.13
C PRO A 187 -11.55 8.09 -12.51
N PHE A 188 -11.15 7.03 -13.22
CA PHE A 188 -10.11 6.12 -12.72
C PHE A 188 -8.75 6.80 -12.58
N SER A 189 -8.48 7.88 -13.32
CA SER A 189 -7.29 8.71 -13.16
C SER A 189 -7.21 9.33 -11.76
N LEU A 190 -8.31 9.85 -11.22
CA LEU A 190 -8.35 10.44 -9.88
C LEU A 190 -8.00 9.42 -8.80
N ALA A 191 -8.49 8.18 -8.93
CA ALA A 191 -8.16 7.10 -8.00
C ALA A 191 -6.68 6.70 -8.10
N LYS A 192 -6.13 6.62 -9.33
CA LYS A 192 -4.71 6.36 -9.55
C LYS A 192 -3.82 7.47 -8.97
N ASP A 193 -4.20 8.73 -9.14
CA ASP A 193 -3.49 9.89 -8.58
C ASP A 193 -3.52 9.90 -7.05
N CYS A 194 -4.57 9.34 -6.45
CA CYS A 194 -4.66 9.13 -5.01
C CYS A 194 -3.84 7.92 -4.53
N GLY A 195 -3.14 7.18 -5.40
CA GLY A 195 -2.24 6.09 -5.04
C GLY A 195 -2.87 4.70 -5.04
N PHE A 196 -4.10 4.54 -5.55
CA PHE A 196 -4.72 3.23 -5.71
C PHE A 196 -4.26 2.57 -7.01
N SER A 197 -3.53 1.46 -6.93
CA SER A 197 -3.09 0.69 -8.10
C SER A 197 -4.26 -0.02 -8.80
N ASP A 198 -5.15 -0.62 -8.01
CA ASP A 198 -6.40 -1.21 -8.47
C ASP A 198 -7.59 -0.28 -8.16
N ALA A 199 -7.77 0.72 -9.02
CA ALA A 199 -8.87 1.68 -8.90
C ALA A 199 -10.25 1.01 -9.02
N HIS A 200 -10.38 0.01 -9.89
CA HIS A 200 -11.65 -0.68 -10.12
C HIS A 200 -12.06 -1.50 -8.90
N GLY A 201 -11.15 -2.34 -8.37
CA GLY A 201 -11.43 -3.14 -7.18
C GLY A 201 -11.72 -2.28 -5.94
N PHE A 202 -11.00 -1.17 -5.77
CA PHE A 202 -11.27 -0.20 -4.70
C PHE A 202 -12.69 0.38 -4.81
N LEU A 203 -13.05 0.94 -5.97
CA LEU A 203 -14.35 1.58 -6.18
C LEU A 203 -15.51 0.58 -6.09
N GLN A 204 -15.36 -0.62 -6.64
CA GLN A 204 -16.38 -1.67 -6.56
C GLN A 204 -16.63 -2.15 -5.13
N LYS A 205 -15.59 -2.14 -4.28
CA LYS A 205 -15.70 -2.52 -2.87
C LYS A 205 -16.36 -1.41 -2.04
N GLU A 206 -16.00 -0.16 -2.27
CA GLU A 206 -16.54 1.00 -1.54
C GLU A 206 -17.97 1.35 -2.01
N PHE A 207 -18.26 1.23 -3.31
CA PHE A 207 -19.53 1.58 -3.93
C PHE A 207 -20.07 0.39 -4.76
N PRO A 208 -20.76 -0.58 -4.13
CA PRO A 208 -21.20 -1.80 -4.81
C PRO A 208 -22.21 -1.56 -5.94
N GLU A 209 -22.95 -0.47 -5.85
CA GLU A 209 -24.00 -0.09 -6.81
C GLU A 209 -23.44 0.63 -8.04
N GLY A 210 -22.18 1.04 -8.03
CA GLY A 210 -21.60 1.76 -9.15
C GLY A 210 -21.38 0.88 -10.37
N ILE A 211 -21.38 1.53 -11.53
CA ILE A 211 -21.22 0.90 -12.83
C ILE A 211 -19.85 1.31 -13.37
N PRO A 212 -18.93 0.34 -13.60
CA PRO A 212 -17.67 0.62 -14.25
C PRO A 212 -17.87 0.84 -15.75
N LEU A 213 -17.37 1.96 -16.26
CA LEU A 213 -17.22 2.21 -17.70
C LEU A 213 -15.76 2.01 -18.11
N ALA A 214 -15.36 2.54 -19.27
CA ALA A 214 -14.00 2.40 -19.78
C ALA A 214 -13.01 3.26 -18.97
N THR A 215 -13.34 4.53 -18.74
CA THR A 215 -12.44 5.48 -18.04
C THR A 215 -12.98 6.02 -16.72
N VAL A 216 -14.28 5.85 -16.49
CA VAL A 216 -15.01 6.42 -15.35
C VAL A 216 -15.81 5.35 -14.62
N TYR A 217 -15.98 5.52 -13.31
CA TYR A 217 -16.91 4.76 -12.47
C TYR A 217 -18.12 5.62 -12.14
N VAL A 218 -19.32 5.19 -12.52
CA VAL A 218 -20.53 6.02 -12.50
C VAL A 218 -21.54 5.49 -11.48
N HIS A 219 -22.26 6.38 -10.81
CA HIS A 219 -23.41 6.03 -9.97
C HIS A 219 -24.67 5.84 -10.84
N PRO A 220 -25.52 4.83 -10.59
CA PRO A 220 -26.73 4.57 -11.39
C PRO A 220 -27.69 5.75 -11.50
N GLN A 221 -27.67 6.66 -10.52
CA GLN A 221 -28.47 7.89 -10.56
C GLN A 221 -28.21 8.76 -11.80
N LEU A 222 -27.04 8.68 -12.45
CA LEU A 222 -26.80 9.39 -13.71
C LEU A 222 -27.56 8.79 -14.90
N VAL A 223 -28.01 7.54 -14.81
CA VAL A 223 -28.73 6.85 -15.89
C VAL A 223 -30.21 7.25 -15.93
N ALA A 224 -30.84 7.48 -14.77
CA ALA A 224 -32.28 7.77 -14.71
C ALA A 224 -32.71 9.06 -15.47
N PRO A 225 -32.01 10.20 -15.36
CA PRO A 225 -32.33 11.38 -16.17
C PRO A 225 -32.12 11.16 -17.66
N LEU A 226 -31.09 10.40 -18.05
CA LEU A 226 -30.83 10.04 -19.44
C LEU A 226 -32.01 9.21 -19.98
N HIS A 227 -32.40 8.16 -19.25
CA HIS A 227 -33.53 7.30 -19.62
C HIS A 227 -34.83 8.09 -19.80
N ALA A 228 -35.14 9.02 -18.89
CA ALA A 228 -36.35 9.83 -18.96
C ALA A 228 -36.39 10.70 -20.24
N ASN A 229 -35.29 11.37 -20.60
CA ASN A 229 -35.20 12.18 -21.81
C ASN A 229 -35.33 11.31 -23.09
N LEU A 230 -34.70 10.13 -23.09
CA LEU A 230 -34.81 9.20 -24.21
C LEU A 230 -36.24 8.66 -24.36
N GLN A 231 -36.90 8.33 -23.25
CA GLN A 231 -38.27 7.84 -23.25
C GLN A 231 -39.26 8.91 -23.74
N GLU A 232 -39.06 10.17 -23.35
CA GLU A 232 -39.86 11.30 -23.83
C GLU A 232 -39.69 11.50 -25.34
N ALA A 233 -38.45 11.46 -25.85
CA ALA A 233 -38.19 11.57 -27.29
C ALA A 233 -38.86 10.46 -28.11
N VAL A 234 -38.88 9.23 -27.57
CA VAL A 234 -39.59 8.11 -28.19
C VAL A 234 -41.10 8.34 -28.16
N ALA A 235 -41.66 8.77 -27.03
CA ALA A 235 -43.09 9.04 -26.90
C ALA A 235 -43.57 10.17 -27.83
N ALA A 236 -42.74 11.21 -28.01
CA ALA A 236 -43.03 12.34 -28.87
C ALA A 236 -42.68 12.10 -30.36
N SER A 237 -42.06 10.96 -30.70
CA SER A 237 -41.50 10.70 -32.03
C SER A 237 -40.57 11.83 -32.48
N SER A 238 -39.73 12.31 -31.57
CA SER A 238 -38.79 13.42 -31.75
C SER A 238 -37.34 12.97 -31.56
N TRP A 239 -36.43 13.94 -31.54
CA TRP A 239 -35.03 13.76 -31.17
C TRP A 239 -34.77 14.37 -29.77
N ALA A 240 -33.71 13.90 -29.11
CA ALA A 240 -33.20 14.48 -27.87
C ALA A 240 -31.69 14.67 -27.95
N ASP A 241 -31.20 15.72 -27.30
CA ASP A 241 -29.78 15.97 -27.07
C ASP A 241 -29.51 15.86 -25.58
N VAL A 242 -28.78 14.81 -25.19
CA VAL A 242 -28.38 14.53 -23.81
C VAL A 242 -26.92 14.88 -23.54
N SER A 243 -26.23 15.53 -24.48
CA SER A 243 -24.82 15.96 -24.31
C SER A 243 -24.61 16.81 -23.06
N SER A 244 -25.59 17.66 -22.72
CA SER A 244 -25.58 18.52 -21.52
C SER A 244 -25.65 17.77 -20.19
N LEU A 245 -26.06 16.50 -20.20
CA LEU A 245 -26.17 15.65 -19.02
C LEU A 245 -24.90 14.83 -18.77
N PHE A 246 -23.97 14.78 -19.73
CA PHE A 246 -22.71 14.07 -19.55
C PHE A 246 -21.69 14.89 -18.76
N PRO A 247 -21.04 14.30 -17.76
CA PRO A 247 -19.88 14.92 -17.16
C PRO A 247 -18.74 15.14 -18.17
N ALA A 248 -18.02 16.25 -18.02
CA ALA A 248 -16.92 16.64 -18.92
C ALA A 248 -15.74 15.66 -18.97
N ALA A 249 -15.68 14.71 -18.03
CA ALA A 249 -14.63 13.70 -17.94
C ALA A 249 -14.90 12.43 -18.78
N LEU A 250 -16.07 12.32 -19.43
CA LEU A 250 -16.39 11.14 -20.23
C LEU A 250 -15.72 11.17 -21.60
N THR A 251 -15.26 9.99 -22.01
CA THR A 251 -14.86 9.73 -23.40
C THR A 251 -16.09 9.38 -24.25
N PRO A 252 -16.02 9.49 -25.59
CA PRO A 252 -17.12 9.06 -26.45
C PRO A 252 -17.52 7.59 -26.24
N GLU A 253 -16.55 6.72 -25.90
CA GLU A 253 -16.81 5.32 -25.55
C GLU A 253 -17.64 5.19 -24.26
N ASP A 254 -17.32 6.00 -23.23
CA ASP A 254 -18.08 6.03 -21.98
C ASP A 254 -19.50 6.56 -22.21
N ALA A 255 -19.66 7.57 -23.07
CA ALA A 255 -20.96 8.14 -23.42
C ALA A 255 -21.84 7.11 -24.15
N HIS A 256 -21.28 6.39 -25.13
CA HIS A 256 -21.96 5.30 -25.82
C HIS A 256 -22.43 4.20 -24.85
N LEU A 257 -21.56 3.77 -23.93
CA LEU A 257 -21.91 2.75 -22.93
C LEU A 257 -23.02 3.23 -21.98
N LEU A 258 -23.00 4.49 -21.54
CA LEU A 258 -24.08 5.04 -20.72
C LEU A 258 -25.41 5.14 -21.47
N LEU A 259 -25.37 5.53 -22.74
CA LEU A 259 -26.57 5.58 -23.58
C LEU A 259 -27.16 4.18 -23.76
N LEU A 260 -26.33 3.18 -24.02
CA LEU A 260 -26.76 1.79 -24.10
C LEU A 260 -27.45 1.34 -22.81
N LEU A 261 -26.83 1.59 -21.66
CA LEU A 261 -27.41 1.29 -20.35
C LEU A 261 -28.74 2.02 -20.13
N ALA A 262 -28.82 3.31 -20.49
CA ALA A 262 -30.05 4.08 -20.40
C ALA A 262 -31.15 3.55 -21.33
N THR A 263 -30.83 2.96 -22.48
CA THR A 263 -31.84 2.36 -23.36
C THR A 263 -32.37 1.02 -22.84
N GLU A 264 -31.58 0.32 -22.03
CA GLU A 264 -31.92 -0.98 -21.43
C GLU A 264 -32.63 -0.84 -20.06
N GLU A 265 -32.40 0.25 -19.33
CA GLU A 265 -32.89 0.43 -17.96
C GLU A 265 -34.41 0.72 -17.88
N SER A 266 -35.23 -0.30 -18.07
CA SER A 266 -36.67 -0.27 -17.79
C SER A 266 -37.08 -1.21 -16.64
N ALA A 267 -36.13 -1.55 -15.74
CA ALA A 267 -36.32 -2.64 -14.78
C ALA A 267 -35.53 -2.61 -13.44
N SER A 268 -35.20 -1.47 -12.82
CA SER A 268 -34.64 -1.47 -11.44
C SER A 268 -35.58 -0.98 -10.33
N GLY A 269 -36.76 -0.46 -10.65
CA GLY A 269 -37.77 -0.02 -9.67
C GLY A 269 -38.96 -0.97 -9.49
N ARG A 270 -38.75 -2.16 -8.88
CA ARG A 270 -39.73 -2.98 -8.11
C ARG A 270 -39.18 -4.41 -7.93
N LYS A 271 -38.60 -4.71 -6.77
CA LYS A 271 -38.35 -6.10 -6.37
C LYS A 271 -39.69 -6.76 -6.03
N GLY A 272 -40.15 -7.66 -6.91
CA GLY A 272 -41.25 -8.57 -6.64
C GLY A 272 -42.18 -8.80 -7.83
N ALA A 273 -41.73 -9.50 -8.88
CA ALA A 273 -42.59 -10.30 -9.76
C ALA A 273 -41.73 -11.19 -10.69
N SER A 274 -42.28 -12.37 -11.01
CA SER A 274 -41.75 -13.49 -11.79
C SER A 274 -41.09 -13.18 -13.16
N PRO A 275 -40.32 -14.13 -13.73
CA PRO A 275 -39.52 -13.93 -14.94
C PRO A 275 -40.34 -14.24 -16.20
N SER A 276 -40.83 -13.22 -16.89
CA SER A 276 -41.29 -13.34 -18.28
C SER A 276 -41.63 -11.98 -18.87
N THR A 277 -40.63 -11.31 -19.46
CA THR A 277 -40.76 -10.49 -20.68
C THR A 277 -39.39 -9.91 -21.00
N CYS A 278 -38.75 -10.42 -22.04
CA CYS A 278 -37.66 -9.71 -22.72
C CYS A 278 -38.28 -8.43 -23.31
N LYS A 279 -38.15 -7.30 -22.61
CA LYS A 279 -38.64 -6.00 -23.09
C LYS A 279 -37.67 -5.54 -24.18
N LYS A 280 -38.19 -5.26 -25.37
CA LYS A 280 -37.39 -4.77 -26.51
C LYS A 280 -36.71 -3.46 -26.12
N PRO A 281 -35.44 -3.23 -26.53
CA PRO A 281 -34.76 -1.95 -26.31
C PRO A 281 -35.59 -0.81 -26.91
N LEU A 282 -35.45 0.39 -26.34
CA LEU A 282 -36.12 1.59 -26.88
C LEU A 282 -35.80 1.74 -28.38
N PRO A 283 -36.80 1.98 -29.25
CA PRO A 283 -36.60 2.07 -30.71
C PRO A 283 -35.95 3.41 -31.06
N LEU A 284 -34.65 3.50 -30.81
CA LEU A 284 -33.86 4.72 -30.83
C LEU A 284 -32.49 4.44 -31.48
N VAL A 285 -32.02 5.40 -32.26
CA VAL A 285 -30.64 5.45 -32.78
C VAL A 285 -29.88 6.48 -31.95
N THR A 286 -28.83 6.02 -31.25
CA THR A 286 -27.95 6.87 -30.42
C THR A 286 -26.64 7.15 -31.14
N PHE A 287 -26.13 8.37 -30.98
CA PHE A 287 -24.82 8.79 -31.47
C PHE A 287 -23.88 9.09 -30.29
N ASP A 288 -22.58 8.93 -30.53
CA ASP A 288 -21.53 9.13 -29.52
C ASP A 288 -21.48 10.59 -29.00
N ASP A 289 -22.01 11.54 -29.79
CA ASP A 289 -22.10 12.97 -29.45
C ASP A 289 -23.27 13.29 -28.49
N GLY A 290 -24.01 12.29 -28.02
CA GLY A 290 -25.15 12.48 -27.11
C GLY A 290 -26.47 12.83 -27.78
N VAL A 291 -26.55 12.73 -29.11
CA VAL A 291 -27.80 12.90 -29.85
C VAL A 291 -28.50 11.54 -29.98
N ALA A 292 -29.81 11.56 -29.74
CA ALA A 292 -30.68 10.40 -29.78
C ALA A 292 -31.88 10.66 -30.70
N LEU A 293 -32.09 9.80 -31.68
CA LEU A 293 -33.19 9.89 -32.64
C LEU A 293 -34.17 8.74 -32.45
N SER A 294 -35.46 9.03 -32.23
CA SER A 294 -36.48 7.98 -32.24
C SER A 294 -36.71 7.43 -33.64
N HIS A 295 -37.05 6.15 -33.75
CA HIS A 295 -37.41 5.55 -35.05
C HIS A 295 -38.65 6.25 -35.65
N GLY A 296 -39.60 6.68 -34.81
CA GLY A 296 -40.75 7.47 -35.26
C GLY A 296 -40.34 8.81 -35.91
N PHE A 297 -39.35 9.50 -35.34
CA PHE A 297 -38.77 10.70 -35.96
C PHE A 297 -38.12 10.37 -37.30
N LEU A 298 -37.34 9.29 -37.38
CA LEU A 298 -36.69 8.86 -38.62
C LEU A 298 -37.69 8.49 -39.72
N ASP A 299 -38.80 7.83 -39.38
CA ASP A 299 -39.85 7.48 -40.33
C ASP A 299 -40.54 8.73 -40.89
N ILE A 300 -40.87 9.69 -40.02
CA ILE A 300 -41.46 10.99 -40.41
C ILE A 300 -40.47 11.77 -41.28
N PHE A 301 -39.20 11.80 -40.89
CA PHE A 301 -38.15 12.48 -41.64
C PHE A 301 -37.95 11.85 -43.03
N CYS A 302 -37.87 10.52 -43.11
CA CYS A 302 -37.76 9.79 -44.37
C CYS A 302 -38.96 10.08 -45.29
N GLN A 303 -40.19 10.11 -44.76
CA GLN A 303 -41.38 10.48 -45.53
C GLN A 303 -41.35 11.92 -46.03
N ALA A 304 -40.91 12.87 -45.20
CA ALA A 304 -40.81 14.28 -45.57
C ALA A 304 -39.72 14.56 -46.62
N VAL A 305 -38.61 13.81 -46.57
CA VAL A 305 -37.43 14.00 -47.42
C VAL A 305 -37.48 13.17 -48.71
N ALA A 306 -38.25 12.08 -48.74
CA ALA A 306 -38.49 11.27 -49.95
C ALA A 306 -38.81 12.07 -51.22
N PRO A 307 -39.72 13.07 -51.24
CA PRO A 307 -39.98 13.85 -52.45
C PRO A 307 -38.80 14.73 -52.88
N PHE A 308 -37.95 15.18 -51.96
CA PHE A 308 -36.76 15.95 -52.27
C PHE A 308 -35.64 15.06 -52.83
N LEU A 309 -35.43 13.89 -52.23
CA LEU A 309 -34.47 12.89 -52.72
C LEU A 309 -34.87 12.35 -54.09
N ALA A 310 -36.16 12.09 -54.33
CA ALA A 310 -36.65 11.69 -55.64
C ALA A 310 -36.38 12.75 -56.71
N LYS A 311 -36.58 14.05 -56.40
CA LYS A 311 -36.25 15.16 -57.30
C LYS A 311 -34.75 15.29 -57.56
N LYS A 312 -33.92 15.13 -56.53
CA LYS A 312 -32.46 15.17 -56.67
C LYS A 312 -31.93 13.98 -57.48
N ALA A 313 -32.45 12.78 -57.22
CA ALA A 313 -32.11 11.58 -57.98
C ALA A 313 -32.54 11.68 -59.45
N ALA A 314 -33.73 12.25 -59.74
CA ALA A 314 -34.17 12.53 -61.10
C ALA A 314 -33.26 13.56 -61.79
N ALA A 315 -32.87 14.64 -61.11
CA ALA A 315 -31.96 15.66 -61.66
C ALA A 315 -30.53 15.13 -61.89
N GLU A 316 -30.03 14.21 -61.06
CA GLU A 316 -28.75 13.53 -61.30
C GLU A 316 -28.85 12.50 -62.43
N ALA A 317 -29.98 11.79 -62.56
CA ALA A 317 -30.23 10.89 -63.68
C ALA A 317 -30.27 11.67 -65.01
N GLU A 318 -30.92 12.83 -65.07
CA GLU A 318 -30.94 13.73 -66.24
C GLU A 318 -29.56 14.30 -66.58
N LYS A 319 -28.73 14.62 -65.58
CA LYS A 319 -27.32 14.99 -65.81
C LYS A 319 -26.49 13.82 -66.34
N SER A 320 -26.76 12.60 -65.90
CA SER A 320 -26.05 11.40 -66.37
C SER A 320 -26.42 11.02 -67.82
N THR A 321 -27.69 11.18 -68.21
CA THR A 321 -28.15 10.95 -69.59
C THR A 321 -27.71 12.08 -70.54
N ALA A 322 -27.68 13.34 -70.09
CA ALA A 322 -27.09 14.44 -70.84
C ALA A 322 -25.57 14.27 -71.04
N GLY A 323 -24.85 13.75 -70.03
CA GLY A 323 -23.43 13.40 -70.14
C GLY A 323 -23.15 12.20 -71.07
N ALA A 324 -24.09 11.25 -71.18
CA ALA A 324 -24.02 10.14 -72.13
C ALA A 324 -24.36 10.56 -73.56
N ALA A 325 -25.33 11.47 -73.75
CA ALA A 325 -25.67 12.03 -75.06
C ALA A 325 -24.54 12.90 -75.64
N ALA A 326 -23.83 13.67 -74.79
CA ALA A 326 -22.67 14.44 -75.20
C ALA A 326 -21.48 13.58 -75.65
N LYS A 327 -21.36 12.33 -75.20
CA LYS A 327 -20.30 11.39 -75.64
C LYS A 327 -20.61 10.64 -76.94
N HIS A 328 -21.83 10.74 -77.46
CA HIS A 328 -22.22 10.16 -78.75
C HIS A 328 -22.25 11.18 -79.90
N THR A 329 -21.81 12.42 -79.63
CA THR A 329 -21.61 13.46 -80.65
C THR A 329 -20.16 13.96 -80.59
N GLU A 330 -19.22 13.04 -80.82
CA GLU A 330 -17.85 13.30 -81.30
C GLU A 330 -17.47 12.20 -82.30
#